data_AF-A0A6G0FL38-F1
#
_entry.id   AF-A0A6G0FL38-F1
#
_cell.length_a   1.000
_cell.length_b   1.000
_cell.length_c   1.000
_cell.angle_alpha   90.00
_cell.angle_beta   90.00
_cell.angle_gamma   90.00
#
_symmetry.space_group_name_H-M   'P 1'
#
loop_
_entity.id
_entity.type
_entity.pdbx_description
1 polymer ?
#
loop_
_entity_poly.entity_id
_entity_poly.type
_entity_poly.pdbx_seq_one_letter_code
_entity_poly.pdbx_strand_id
1 'polypeptide(L)'
;MRRAVAVVWRRRRPDGSPRRPCERELELCRQERDRWQRHADSYERDLTRVRLERAQLLAWLAALHPASAVLTRGADGIHQLGIEAGGRQLSWPLHPADLAQFAHIPYAPHTAGTHGREGGDQAAHLRRHTRLLAMEGMLFATAPDDR
;
A
#
# COMPACT_ATOMS: atom_id res chain seq x y z
N MET A 1 77.94 55.90 -1.71
CA MET A 1 77.57 54.82 -2.64
C MET A 1 76.78 53.75 -1.89
N ARG A 2 75.45 53.69 -2.05
CA ARG A 2 74.61 52.62 -1.47
C ARG A 2 73.83 51.94 -2.60
N ARG A 3 74.13 50.66 -2.84
CA ARG A 3 73.45 49.81 -3.83
C ARG A 3 72.12 49.33 -3.25
N ALA A 4 71.01 49.62 -3.92
CA ALA A 4 69.72 49.02 -3.62
C ALA A 4 69.61 47.69 -4.39
N VAL A 5 69.37 46.60 -3.66
CA VAL A 5 69.08 45.27 -4.22
C VAL A 5 67.59 45.23 -4.56
N ALA A 6 67.27 45.08 -5.85
CA ALA A 6 65.90 44.85 -6.29
C ALA A 6 65.51 43.40 -5.99
N VAL A 7 64.57 43.22 -5.05
CA VAL A 7 63.92 41.93 -4.81
C VAL A 7 62.85 41.73 -5.89
N VAL A 8 63.11 40.80 -6.80
CA VAL A 8 62.13 40.29 -7.77
C VAL A 8 61.09 39.48 -7.01
N TRP A 9 59.93 40.08 -6.78
CA TRP A 9 58.75 39.34 -6.31
C TRP A 9 58.23 38.48 -7.47
N ARG A 10 58.55 37.19 -7.44
CA ARG A 10 57.81 36.20 -8.25
C ARG A 10 56.35 36.29 -7.86
N ARG A 11 55.50 36.70 -8.81
CA ARG A 11 54.04 36.48 -8.75
C ARG A 11 53.79 34.99 -8.57
N ARG A 12 53.58 34.57 -7.33
CA ARG A 12 52.95 33.30 -7.00
C ARG A 12 51.49 33.45 -7.41
N ARG A 13 51.04 32.68 -8.41
CA ARG A 13 49.64 32.60 -8.80
C ARG A 13 48.80 32.28 -7.56
N PRO A 14 47.68 32.98 -7.27
CA PRO A 14 46.70 32.46 -6.35
C PRO A 14 45.97 31.33 -7.09
N ASP A 15 46.18 30.10 -6.67
CA ASP A 15 45.37 29.47 -5.63
C ASP A 15 44.19 28.78 -6.32
N GLY A 16 44.45 27.55 -6.77
CA GLY A 16 43.37 26.61 -7.04
C GLY A 16 42.69 26.33 -5.72
N SER A 17 41.74 27.19 -5.34
CA SER A 17 41.03 27.09 -4.08
C SER A 17 40.44 25.68 -4.00
N PRO A 18 40.82 24.85 -3.00
CA PRO A 18 40.13 23.60 -2.80
C PRO A 18 38.67 23.97 -2.52
N ARG A 19 37.73 23.47 -3.32
CA ARG A 19 36.29 23.58 -3.06
C ARG A 19 36.09 23.44 -1.55
N ARG A 20 35.54 24.48 -0.91
CA ARG A 20 35.50 24.58 0.54
C ARG A 20 34.84 23.30 1.08
N PRO A 21 35.34 22.68 2.16
CA PRO A 21 34.79 21.43 2.70
C PRO A 21 33.26 21.42 2.82
N CYS A 22 32.67 22.57 3.15
CA CYS A 22 31.23 22.80 3.23
C CYS A 22 30.47 22.62 1.89
N GLU A 23 31.04 22.99 0.74
CA GLU A 23 30.40 22.77 -0.57
C GLU A 23 30.33 21.28 -0.92
N ARG A 24 31.37 20.53 -0.53
CA ARG A 24 31.42 19.09 -0.74
C ARG A 24 30.42 18.36 0.16
N GLU A 25 30.28 18.79 1.42
CA GLU A 25 29.28 18.26 2.35
C GLU A 25 27.85 18.54 1.88
N LEU A 26 27.57 19.76 1.39
CA LEU A 26 26.26 20.10 0.83
C LEU A 26 25.90 19.23 -0.39
N GLU A 27 26.88 18.97 -1.25
CA GLU A 27 26.68 18.11 -2.41
C GLU A 27 26.39 16.66 -1.99
N LEU A 28 27.08 16.15 -0.97
CA LEU A 28 26.79 14.83 -0.39
C LEU A 28 25.38 14.78 0.22
N CYS A 29 24.98 15.80 0.98
CA CYS A 29 23.63 15.86 1.54
C CYS A 29 22.54 15.90 0.45
N ARG A 30 22.78 16.61 -0.67
CA ARG A 30 21.86 16.62 -1.82
C ARG A 30 21.77 15.24 -2.47
N GLN A 31 22.91 14.59 -2.68
CA GLN A 31 22.96 13.24 -3.25
C GLN A 31 22.23 12.22 -2.36
N GLU A 32 22.39 12.32 -1.04
CA GLU A 32 21.68 11.47 -0.08
C GLU A 32 20.18 11.74 -0.09
N ARG A 33 19.75 13.00 -0.09
CA ARG A 33 18.34 13.37 -0.22
C ARG A 33 17.74 12.79 -1.50
N ASP A 34 18.41 12.96 -2.64
CA ASP A 34 17.92 12.49 -3.94
C ASP A 34 17.89 10.95 -4.01
N ARG A 35 18.78 10.28 -3.26
CA ARG A 35 18.72 8.81 -3.07
C ARG A 35 17.50 8.42 -2.23
N TRP A 36 17.27 9.06 -1.10
CA TRP A 36 16.11 8.77 -0.24
C TRP A 36 14.78 9.09 -0.92
N GLN A 37 14.73 10.17 -1.71
CA GLN A 37 13.55 10.51 -2.50
C GLN A 37 13.22 9.40 -3.51
N ARG A 38 14.23 8.91 -4.25
CA ARG A 38 14.02 7.78 -5.17
C ARG A 38 13.51 6.52 -4.48
N HIS A 39 13.97 6.25 -3.25
CA HIS A 39 13.45 5.14 -2.46
C HIS A 39 11.99 5.38 -2.05
N ALA A 40 11.65 6.57 -1.55
CA ALA A 40 10.28 6.92 -1.21
C ALA A 40 9.33 6.78 -2.42
N ASP A 41 9.73 7.31 -3.58
CA ASP A 41 8.95 7.22 -4.83
C ASP A 41 8.81 5.76 -5.31
N SER A 42 9.81 4.91 -5.07
CA SER A 42 9.72 3.49 -5.38
C SER A 42 8.72 2.79 -4.48
N TYR A 43 8.79 3.03 -3.16
CA TYR A 43 7.86 2.44 -2.21
C TYR A 43 6.43 2.91 -2.43
N GLU A 44 6.22 4.18 -2.80
CA GLU A 44 4.89 4.69 -3.12
C GLU A 44 4.28 4.00 -4.35
N ARG A 45 5.09 3.75 -5.39
CA ARG A 45 4.69 2.98 -6.58
C ARG A 45 4.32 1.54 -6.22
N ASP A 46 5.17 0.86 -5.44
CA ASP A 46 4.91 -0.52 -5.03
C ASP A 46 3.66 -0.62 -4.14
N LEU A 47 3.49 0.32 -3.22
CA LEU A 47 2.32 0.39 -2.34
C LEU A 47 1.03 0.67 -3.14
N THR A 48 1.10 1.55 -4.13
CA THR A 48 -0.03 1.79 -5.06
C THR A 48 -0.38 0.52 -5.83
N ARG A 49 0.61 -0.20 -6.35
CA ARG A 49 0.42 -1.45 -7.08
C ARG A 49 -0.23 -2.53 -6.21
N VAL A 50 0.32 -2.78 -5.02
CA VAL A 50 -0.22 -3.79 -4.08
C VAL A 50 -1.64 -3.45 -3.65
N ARG A 51 -1.95 -2.15 -3.47
CA ARG A 51 -3.32 -1.71 -3.16
C ARG A 51 -4.29 -1.99 -4.31
N LEU A 52 -3.88 -1.73 -5.55
CA LEU A 52 -4.68 -2.03 -6.73
C LEU A 52 -4.94 -3.54 -6.85
N GLU A 53 -3.90 -4.37 -6.74
CA GLU A 53 -4.03 -5.84 -6.78
C GLU A 53 -4.97 -6.35 -5.67
N ARG A 54 -4.83 -5.82 -4.45
CA ARG A 54 -5.74 -6.13 -3.35
C ARG A 54 -7.18 -5.73 -3.66
N ALA A 55 -7.40 -4.54 -4.22
CA ALA A 55 -8.74 -4.07 -4.58
C ALA A 55 -9.39 -4.97 -5.64
N GLN A 56 -8.63 -5.40 -6.66
CA GLN A 56 -9.10 -6.33 -7.69
C GLN A 56 -9.49 -7.69 -7.11
N LEU A 57 -8.68 -8.24 -6.20
CA LEU A 57 -9.00 -9.50 -5.53
C LEU A 57 -10.26 -9.40 -4.68
N LEU A 58 -10.46 -8.28 -3.97
CA LEU A 58 -11.66 -8.04 -3.20
C LEU A 58 -12.89 -7.85 -4.09
N ALA A 59 -12.76 -7.17 -5.23
CA ALA A 59 -13.84 -7.01 -6.21
C ALA A 59 -14.22 -8.37 -6.80
N TRP A 60 -13.24 -9.22 -7.12
CA TRP A 60 -13.48 -10.58 -7.58
C TRP A 60 -14.17 -11.43 -6.51
N LEU A 61 -13.73 -11.35 -5.25
CA LEU A 61 -14.35 -12.07 -4.15
C LEU A 61 -15.80 -11.61 -3.92
N ALA A 62 -16.07 -10.31 -4.02
CA ALA A 62 -17.42 -9.79 -3.94
C ALA A 62 -18.33 -10.26 -5.09
N ALA A 63 -17.79 -10.35 -6.31
CA ALA A 63 -18.51 -10.87 -7.46
C ALA A 63 -18.89 -12.35 -7.32
N LEU A 64 -18.11 -13.13 -6.56
CA LEU A 64 -18.45 -14.52 -6.20
C LEU A 64 -19.54 -14.63 -5.13
N HIS A 65 -19.80 -13.56 -4.37
CA HIS A 65 -20.76 -13.51 -3.28
C HIS A 65 -21.82 -12.41 -3.48
N PRO A 66 -22.55 -12.37 -4.62
CA PRO A 66 -23.42 -11.25 -4.97
C PRO A 66 -24.60 -11.07 -4.01
N ALA A 67 -25.03 -12.14 -3.32
CA ALA A 67 -26.12 -12.08 -2.36
C ALA A 67 -25.72 -11.50 -0.99
N SER A 68 -24.43 -11.48 -0.65
CA SER A 68 -23.95 -11.05 0.68
C SER A 68 -22.95 -9.89 0.64
N ALA A 69 -22.44 -9.51 -0.54
CA ALA A 69 -21.55 -8.38 -0.70
C ALA A 69 -22.29 -7.05 -0.61
N VAL A 70 -21.83 -6.16 0.27
CA VAL A 70 -22.44 -4.86 0.52
C VAL A 70 -21.36 -3.80 0.75
N LEU A 71 -21.57 -2.60 0.22
CA LEU A 71 -20.73 -1.44 0.52
C LEU A 71 -21.36 -0.56 1.59
N THR A 72 -20.59 -0.16 2.59
CA THR A 72 -21.01 0.81 3.61
C THR A 72 -20.10 2.04 3.54
N ARG A 73 -20.68 3.23 3.75
CA ARG A 73 -19.91 4.47 3.87
C ARG A 73 -19.60 4.70 5.35
N GLY A 74 -18.32 4.74 5.70
CA GLY A 74 -17.87 5.12 7.04
C GLY A 74 -17.95 6.62 7.28
N ALA A 75 -17.98 7.02 8.56
CA ALA A 75 -18.02 8.43 8.97
C ALA A 75 -16.81 9.24 8.47
N ASP A 76 -15.65 8.59 8.35
CA ASP A 76 -14.39 9.22 7.94
C ASP A 76 -14.23 9.32 6.40
N GLY A 77 -15.31 9.05 5.64
CA GLY A 77 -15.27 8.97 4.18
C GLY A 77 -14.59 7.71 3.62
N ILE A 78 -14.01 6.87 4.49
CA ILE A 78 -13.51 5.54 4.13
C ILE A 78 -14.72 4.61 3.96
N HIS A 79 -14.80 3.99 2.79
CA HIS A 79 -15.84 3.02 2.50
C HIS A 79 -15.39 1.64 2.99
N GLN A 80 -16.34 0.78 3.37
CA GLN A 80 -16.05 -0.59 3.74
C GLN A 80 -16.80 -1.55 2.84
N LEU A 81 -16.10 -2.58 2.39
CA LEU A 81 -16.69 -3.77 1.79
C LEU A 81 -17.02 -4.75 2.89
N GLY A 82 -18.29 -5.12 3.00
CA GLY A 82 -18.77 -6.19 3.87
C GLY A 82 -19.18 -7.40 3.04
N ILE A 83 -18.74 -8.60 3.44
CA ILE A 83 -19.17 -9.87 2.83
C ILE A 83 -19.47 -10.86 3.94
N GLU A 84 -20.65 -11.46 3.92
CA GLU A 84 -21.00 -12.54 4.84
C GLU A 84 -20.47 -13.88 4.31
N ALA A 85 -19.69 -14.60 5.14
CA ALA A 85 -19.16 -15.92 4.81
C ALA A 85 -19.15 -16.82 6.06
N GLY A 86 -19.82 -17.97 5.98
CA GLY A 86 -19.90 -18.93 7.08
C GLY A 86 -20.57 -18.35 8.33
N GLY A 87 -21.63 -17.55 8.15
CA GLY A 87 -22.39 -16.92 9.24
C GLY A 87 -21.67 -15.78 9.96
N ARG A 88 -20.58 -15.27 9.40
CA ARG A 88 -19.84 -14.14 9.95
C ARG A 88 -19.59 -13.06 8.90
N GLN A 89 -19.77 -11.81 9.30
CA GLN A 89 -19.43 -10.66 8.47
C GLN A 89 -17.92 -10.44 8.43
N LEU A 90 -17.36 -10.39 7.23
CA LEU A 90 -16.00 -9.95 6.96
C LEU A 90 -16.02 -8.54 6.40
N SER A 91 -15.14 -7.67 6.89
CA SER A 91 -15.11 -6.27 6.49
C SER A 91 -13.71 -5.77 6.17
N TRP A 92 -13.59 -5.05 5.06
CA TRP A 92 -12.33 -4.45 4.62
C TRP A 92 -12.50 -2.98 4.29
N PRO A 93 -11.58 -2.10 4.74
CA PRO A 93 -11.55 -0.73 4.28
C PRO A 93 -11.15 -0.67 2.80
N LEU A 94 -11.84 0.21 2.08
CA LEU A 94 -11.59 0.53 0.68
C LEU A 94 -11.14 1.98 0.54
N HIS A 95 -10.14 2.18 -0.30
CA HIS A 95 -9.72 3.52 -0.65
C HIS A 95 -10.69 4.12 -1.68
N PRO A 96 -11.02 5.43 -1.59
CA PRO A 96 -11.98 6.05 -2.50
C PRO A 96 -11.63 5.90 -3.99
N ALA A 97 -10.34 5.89 -4.34
CA ALA A 97 -9.89 5.72 -5.72
C ALA A 97 -10.26 4.35 -6.34
N ASP A 98 -10.48 3.33 -5.52
CA ASP A 98 -10.72 1.96 -5.97
C ASP A 98 -12.21 1.64 -6.13
N LEU A 99 -13.10 2.54 -5.69
CA LEU A 99 -14.55 2.32 -5.63
C LEU A 99 -15.19 1.95 -6.98
N ALA A 100 -14.64 2.45 -8.08
CA ALA A 100 -15.14 2.15 -9.42
C ALA A 100 -15.14 0.64 -9.73
N GLN A 101 -14.22 -0.13 -9.13
CA GLN A 101 -14.14 -1.59 -9.32
C GLN A 101 -15.31 -2.33 -8.65
N PHE A 102 -15.98 -1.68 -7.68
CA PHE A 102 -17.06 -2.25 -6.89
C PHE A 102 -18.44 -1.74 -7.32
N ALA A 103 -18.55 -1.14 -8.52
CA ALA A 103 -19.80 -0.56 -9.03
C ALA A 103 -20.97 -1.56 -9.15
N HIS A 104 -20.67 -2.86 -9.17
CA HIS A 104 -21.66 -3.94 -9.21
C HIS A 104 -22.25 -4.28 -7.83
N ILE A 105 -21.73 -3.71 -6.74
CA ILE A 105 -22.12 -4.04 -5.37
C ILE A 105 -23.10 -2.99 -4.85
N PRO A 106 -24.24 -3.42 -4.26
CA PRO A 106 -25.18 -2.49 -3.68
C PRO A 106 -24.59 -1.79 -2.44
N TYR A 107 -24.97 -0.52 -2.26
CA TYR A 107 -24.73 0.17 -1.00
C TYR A 107 -25.76 -0.26 0.03
N ALA A 108 -25.30 -0.53 1.25
CA ALA A 108 -26.20 -0.75 2.37
C ALA A 108 -27.01 0.54 2.61
N PRO A 109 -28.32 0.43 2.88
CA PRO A 109 -29.06 1.56 3.43
C PRO A 109 -28.33 2.04 4.68
N HIS A 110 -28.25 3.37 4.89
CA HIS A 110 -27.61 4.00 6.04
C HIS A 110 -28.33 3.60 7.35
N THR A 111 -28.16 2.37 7.78
CA THR A 111 -28.40 1.98 9.15
C THR A 111 -27.13 2.37 9.88
N ALA A 112 -27.27 3.23 10.89
CA ALA A 112 -26.26 3.49 11.92
C ALA A 112 -26.01 2.22 12.77
N GLY A 113 -25.85 1.08 12.11
CA GLY A 113 -25.39 -0.16 12.67
C GLY A 113 -23.89 -0.02 12.77
N THR A 114 -23.42 0.00 14.00
CA THR A 114 -22.04 -0.24 14.38
C THR A 114 -21.56 -1.50 13.65
N HIS A 115 -21.05 -1.37 12.42
CA HIS A 115 -20.12 -2.34 11.85
C HIS A 115 -18.81 -2.12 12.60
N GLY A 116 -18.90 -2.39 13.91
CA GLY A 116 -17.79 -2.46 14.80
C GLY A 116 -16.82 -3.41 14.13
N ARG A 117 -15.58 -2.96 14.08
CA ARG A 117 -14.41 -3.79 14.05
C ARG A 117 -14.64 -4.99 14.97
N GLU A 118 -15.30 -6.04 14.49
CA GLU A 118 -15.33 -7.32 15.15
C GLU A 118 -13.89 -7.80 15.10
N GLY A 119 -13.14 -7.44 16.13
CA GLY A 119 -11.69 -7.61 16.26
C GLY A 119 -11.26 -9.06 16.42
N GLY A 120 -11.95 -10.00 15.77
CA GLY A 120 -11.43 -11.35 15.59
C GLY A 120 -10.55 -11.41 14.35
N ASP A 121 -9.61 -12.34 14.34
CA ASP A 121 -8.75 -12.61 13.18
C ASP A 121 -9.62 -13.11 12.00
N GLN A 122 -10.03 -12.18 11.14
CA GLN A 122 -10.78 -12.46 9.90
C GLN A 122 -10.03 -13.44 9.01
N ALA A 123 -8.70 -13.39 8.99
CA ALA A 123 -7.89 -14.29 8.18
C ALA A 123 -7.93 -15.72 8.73
N ALA A 124 -7.93 -15.90 10.06
CA ALA A 124 -8.17 -17.22 10.66
C ALA A 124 -9.58 -17.74 10.34
N HIS A 125 -10.60 -16.88 10.38
CA HIS A 125 -11.96 -17.27 10.01
C HIS A 125 -12.04 -17.73 8.56
N LEU A 126 -11.49 -16.95 7.62
CA LEU A 126 -11.40 -17.32 6.21
C LEU A 126 -10.71 -18.67 6.03
N ARG A 127 -9.52 -18.85 6.59
CA ARG A 127 -8.78 -20.13 6.49
C ARG A 127 -9.60 -21.31 7.02
N ARG A 128 -10.30 -21.14 8.15
CA ARG A 128 -11.15 -22.17 8.72
C ARG A 128 -12.34 -22.47 7.82
N HIS A 129 -13.03 -21.44 7.34
CA HIS A 129 -14.21 -21.59 6.49
C HIS A 129 -13.87 -22.27 5.16
N THR A 130 -12.80 -21.84 4.48
CA THR A 130 -12.34 -22.48 3.25
C THR A 130 -11.95 -23.95 3.48
N ARG A 131 -11.33 -24.28 4.61
CA ARG A 131 -11.01 -25.67 4.97
C ARG A 131 -12.28 -26.51 5.14
N LEU A 132 -13.32 -25.96 5.77
CA LEU A 132 -14.60 -26.67 5.94
C LEU A 132 -15.28 -26.91 4.59
N LEU A 133 -15.32 -25.92 3.71
CA LEU A 133 -15.85 -26.08 2.34
C LEU A 133 -15.10 -27.14 1.54
N ALA A 134 -13.77 -27.20 1.67
CA ALA A 134 -12.96 -28.23 1.02
C ALA A 134 -13.27 -29.64 1.56
N MET A 135 -13.50 -29.78 2.87
CA MET A 135 -13.90 -31.05 3.49
C MET A 135 -15.31 -31.48 3.07
N GLU A 136 -16.24 -30.54 3.01
CA GLU A 136 -17.60 -30.76 2.50
C GLU A 136 -17.55 -31.28 1.05
N GLY A 137 -16.79 -30.61 0.19
CA GLY A 137 -16.59 -31.05 -1.19
C GLY A 137 -16.03 -32.47 -1.30
N MET A 138 -15.12 -32.87 -0.40
CA MET A 138 -14.61 -34.25 -0.37
C MET A 138 -15.67 -35.26 0.08
N LEU A 139 -16.50 -34.92 1.07
CA LEU A 139 -17.56 -35.80 1.57
C LEU A 139 -18.69 -36.00 0.56
N PHE A 140 -19.05 -34.95 -0.19
CA PHE A 140 -20.12 -35.00 -1.19
C PHE A 140 -19.65 -35.41 -2.60
N ALA A 141 -18.35 -35.30 -2.91
CA ALA A 141 -17.80 -35.83 -4.17
C ALA A 141 -17.59 -37.36 -4.16
N THR A 142 -17.61 -38.00 -2.99
CA THR A 142 -17.38 -39.46 -2.84
C THR A 142 -18.65 -40.32 -2.85
N ALA A 143 -19.84 -39.77 -3.07
CA ALA A 143 -21.01 -40.60 -3.32
C ALA A 143 -20.88 -41.23 -4.72
N PRO A 144 -20.70 -42.56 -4.87
CA PRO A 144 -20.72 -43.18 -6.18
C PRO A 144 -22.11 -42.98 -6.80
N ASP A 145 -22.12 -42.56 -8.05
CA ASP A 145 -23.29 -42.52 -8.93
C ASP A 145 -23.69 -43.99 -9.20
N ASP A 146 -24.49 -44.58 -8.29
CA ASP A 146 -25.14 -45.87 -8.51
C ASP A 146 -26.25 -45.67 -9.57
N ARG A 147 -25.85 -45.88 -10.82
CA ARG A 147 -26.75 -46.13 -11.97
C ARG A 147 -27.33 -47.52 -11.93
#